data_AF-A0A950NMJ6-F1
#
_entry.id   AF-A0A950NMJ6-F1
#
_cell.length_a   1.000
_cell.length_b   1.000
_cell.length_c   1.000
_cell.angle_alpha   90.00
_cell.angle_beta   90.00
_cell.angle_gamma   90.00
#
_symmetry.space_group_name_H-M   'P 1'
#
loop_
_entity.id
_entity.type
_entity.pdbx_description
1 polymer ?
#
loop_
_entity_poly.entity_id
_entity_poly.type
_entity_poly.pdbx_seq_one_letter_code
_entity_poly.pdbx_strand_id
1 'polypeptide(L)'
;MPDLPVELSTEGPPDTVLPAEPAEATAALERAMREAPERRREAIAGVVARWPRSLDAWAALGASGRDPVERYAYFRVGYHRGLDRLRQAGWRGNGYVRFTH
;
A
#
# COMPACT_ATOMS: atom_id res chain seq x y z
N MET A 1 5.22 -17.06 42.88
CA MET A 1 5.35 -16.50 41.51
C MET A 1 6.80 -16.08 41.35
N PRO A 2 7.57 -16.65 40.44
CA PRO A 2 8.94 -16.18 40.24
C PRO A 2 8.91 -14.81 39.57
N ASP A 3 9.59 -13.84 40.17
CA ASP A 3 9.91 -12.55 39.56
C ASP A 3 10.85 -12.81 38.38
N LEU A 4 10.28 -12.83 37.18
CA LEU A 4 11.07 -12.84 35.96
C LEU A 4 11.58 -11.41 35.72
N PRO A 5 12.89 -11.20 35.56
CA PRO A 5 13.43 -9.88 35.25
C PRO A 5 12.83 -9.37 33.93
N VAL A 6 12.33 -8.12 33.95
CA VAL A 6 11.87 -7.43 32.76
C VAL A 6 13.12 -7.05 31.95
N GLU A 7 13.39 -7.78 30.88
CA GLU A 7 14.43 -7.41 29.93
C GLU A 7 13.94 -6.22 29.08
N LEU A 8 14.41 -5.02 29.42
CA LEU A 8 14.26 -3.83 28.60
C LEU A 8 15.33 -3.87 27.52
N SER A 9 14.99 -4.39 26.33
CA SER A 9 15.87 -4.27 25.16
C SER A 9 16.06 -2.79 24.83
N THR A 10 17.31 -2.36 24.68
CA THR A 10 17.71 -1.03 24.20
C THR A 10 17.52 -0.87 22.70
N GLU A 11 17.20 -1.95 21.99
CA GLU A 11 16.75 -1.89 20.61
C GLU A 11 15.28 -1.44 20.61
N GLY A 12 15.04 -0.22 20.12
CA GLY A 12 13.69 0.30 19.92
C GLY A 12 12.84 -0.66 19.09
N PRO A 13 11.50 -0.47 19.05
CA PRO A 13 10.60 -1.36 18.33
C PRO A 13 11.08 -1.63 16.89
N PRO A 14 10.94 -2.87 16.39
CA PRO A 14 11.48 -3.26 15.11
C PRO A 14 10.95 -2.37 13.99
N ASP A 15 11.86 -1.79 13.20
CA ASP A 15 11.51 -0.95 12.07
C ASP A 15 11.18 -1.83 10.86
N THR A 16 9.96 -1.68 10.32
CA THR A 16 9.60 -2.31 9.04
C THR A 16 9.72 -1.30 7.91
N VAL A 17 10.57 -1.59 6.93
CA VAL A 17 10.70 -0.79 5.70
C VAL A 17 10.00 -1.53 4.57
N LEU A 18 9.06 -0.86 3.91
CA LEU A 18 8.41 -1.41 2.74
C LEU A 18 9.32 -1.30 1.51
N PRO A 19 9.37 -2.33 0.64
CA PRO A 19 10.09 -2.22 -0.62
C PRO A 19 9.40 -1.19 -1.52
N ALA A 20 10.21 -0.45 -2.29
CA ALA A 20 9.73 0.47 -3.31
C ALA A 20 8.81 -0.25 -4.32
N GLU A 21 7.89 0.51 -4.92
CA GLU A 21 7.08 -0.02 -6.01
C GLU A 21 7.94 -0.30 -7.26
N PRO A 22 7.60 -1.32 -8.07
CA PRO A 22 8.31 -1.57 -9.31
C PRO A 22 8.28 -0.33 -10.22
N ALA A 23 9.44 0.10 -10.72
CA ALA A 23 9.55 1.32 -11.54
C ALA A 23 8.61 1.30 -12.77
N GLU A 24 8.40 0.12 -13.37
CA GLU A 24 7.44 -0.04 -14.47
C GLU A 24 5.99 0.26 -14.06
N ALA A 25 5.60 -0.14 -12.84
CA ALA A 25 4.27 0.10 -12.30
C ALA A 25 4.06 1.59 -12.04
N THR A 26 5.06 2.25 -11.44
CA THR A 26 5.05 3.71 -11.21
C THR A 26 4.93 4.47 -12.52
N ALA A 27 5.79 4.16 -13.51
CA ALA A 27 5.74 4.82 -14.82
C ALA A 27 4.43 4.56 -15.58
N ALA A 28 3.85 3.36 -15.44
CA ALA A 28 2.55 3.05 -16.03
C ALA A 28 1.41 3.81 -15.36
N LEU A 29 1.42 3.93 -14.03
CA LEU A 29 0.46 4.72 -13.28
C LEU A 29 0.53 6.19 -13.66
N GLU A 30 1.73 6.77 -13.75
CA GLU A 30 1.93 8.15 -14.19
C GLU A 30 1.34 8.42 -15.57
N ARG A 31 1.55 7.50 -16.53
CA ARG A 31 0.92 7.60 -17.86
C ARG A 31 -0.60 7.54 -17.75
N ALA A 32 -1.15 6.58 -17.00
CA ALA A 32 -2.58 6.43 -16.80
C ALA A 32 -3.22 7.69 -16.18
N MET A 33 -2.54 8.32 -15.22
CA MET A 33 -3.01 9.55 -14.57
C MET A 33 -3.05 10.76 -15.53
N ARG A 34 -2.24 10.76 -16.59
CA ARG A 34 -2.23 11.82 -17.63
C ARG A 34 -3.28 11.63 -18.73
N GLU A 35 -3.99 10.50 -18.75
CA GLU A 35 -5.07 10.27 -19.71
C GLU A 35 -6.22 11.27 -19.53
N ALA A 36 -7.02 11.40 -20.59
CA ALA A 36 -8.25 12.17 -20.59
C ALA A 36 -9.19 11.70 -19.45
N PRO A 37 -9.94 12.60 -18.79
CA PRO A 37 -10.78 12.26 -17.64
C PRO A 37 -11.69 11.04 -17.86
N GLU A 38 -12.22 10.88 -19.08
CA GLU A 38 -13.13 9.81 -19.48
C GLU A 38 -12.43 8.44 -19.55
N ARG A 39 -11.12 8.42 -19.85
CA ARG A 39 -10.31 7.20 -20.01
C ARG A 39 -9.43 6.89 -18.81
N ARG A 40 -9.15 7.89 -17.97
CA ARG A 40 -8.22 7.80 -16.84
C ARG A 40 -8.55 6.66 -15.89
N ARG A 41 -9.82 6.51 -15.50
CA ARG A 41 -10.25 5.44 -14.59
C ARG A 41 -9.93 4.05 -15.17
N GLU A 42 -10.24 3.83 -16.45
CA GLU A 42 -9.98 2.55 -17.11
C GLU A 42 -8.47 2.29 -17.26
N ALA A 43 -7.69 3.32 -17.61
CA ALA A 43 -6.23 3.22 -17.67
C ALA A 43 -5.62 2.83 -16.31
N ILE A 44 -6.05 3.47 -15.21
CA ILE A 44 -5.61 3.12 -13.85
C ILE A 44 -6.03 1.70 -13.49
N ALA A 45 -7.26 1.29 -13.84
CA ALA A 45 -7.72 -0.08 -13.61
C ALA A 45 -6.85 -1.11 -14.35
N GLY A 46 -6.39 -0.80 -15.56
CA GLY A 46 -5.41 -1.61 -16.29
C GLY A 46 -4.07 -1.74 -15.57
N VAL A 47 -3.59 -0.67 -14.94
CA VAL A 47 -2.38 -0.71 -14.09
C VAL A 47 -2.61 -1.61 -12.89
N VAL A 48 -3.74 -1.48 -12.19
CA VAL A 48 -4.08 -2.37 -11.06
C VAL A 48 -4.17 -3.83 -11.49
N ALA A 49 -4.77 -4.12 -12.65
CA ALA A 49 -4.88 -5.48 -13.16
C ALA A 49 -3.50 -6.12 -13.44
N ARG A 50 -2.55 -5.33 -13.96
CA ARG A 50 -1.18 -5.79 -14.24
C ARG A 50 -0.30 -5.85 -12.97
N TRP A 51 -0.49 -4.92 -12.03
CA TRP A 51 0.27 -4.83 -10.78
C TRP A 51 -0.66 -4.79 -9.56
N PRO A 52 -1.34 -5.89 -9.21
CA PRO A 52 -2.38 -5.89 -8.17
C PRO A 52 -1.86 -5.66 -6.75
N ARG A 53 -0.54 -5.64 -6.56
CA ARG A 53 0.12 -5.33 -5.28
C ARG A 53 0.44 -3.83 -5.11
N SER A 54 0.41 -3.04 -6.19
CA SER A 54 0.77 -1.61 -6.16
C SER A 54 -0.22 -0.82 -5.31
N LEU A 55 0.26 -0.24 -4.21
CA LEU A 55 -0.60 0.52 -3.30
C LEU A 55 -1.03 1.84 -3.94
N ASP A 56 -0.13 2.49 -4.66
CA ASP A 56 -0.40 3.75 -5.36
C ASP A 56 -1.46 3.58 -6.45
N ALA A 57 -1.44 2.47 -7.19
CA ALA A 57 -2.44 2.20 -8.22
C ALA A 57 -3.84 1.99 -7.60
N TRP A 58 -3.94 1.31 -6.45
CA TRP A 58 -5.21 1.18 -5.72
C TRP A 58 -5.70 2.52 -5.17
N ALA A 59 -4.81 3.34 -4.63
CA ALA A 59 -5.15 4.68 -4.14
C ALA A 59 -5.66 5.58 -5.26
N ALA A 60 -4.99 5.58 -6.42
CA ALA A 60 -5.41 6.33 -7.61
C ALA A 60 -6.76 5.84 -8.15
N LEU A 61 -7.00 4.52 -8.15
CA LEU A 61 -8.27 3.95 -8.59
C LEU A 61 -9.42 4.33 -7.64
N GLY A 62 -9.17 4.30 -6.32
CA GLY A 62 -10.12 4.77 -5.30
C GLY A 62 -10.42 6.27 -5.39
N ALA A 63 -9.43 7.08 -5.78
CA ALA A 63 -9.65 8.51 -6.05
C ALA A 63 -10.50 8.73 -7.32
N SER A 64 -10.44 7.80 -8.28
CA SER A 64 -11.11 7.88 -9.59
C SER A 64 -12.42 7.08 -9.67
N GLY A 65 -12.93 6.55 -8.55
CA GLY A 65 -14.19 5.80 -8.53
C GLY A 65 -15.41 6.67 -8.81
N ARG A 66 -16.44 6.07 -9.39
CA ARG A 66 -17.66 6.71 -9.90
C ARG A 66 -18.63 7.09 -8.79
N ASP A 67 -18.64 6.33 -7.69
CA ASP A 67 -19.52 6.52 -6.55
C ASP A 67 -18.82 6.19 -5.22
N PRO A 68 -19.36 6.60 -4.07
CA PRO A 68 -18.73 6.38 -2.76
C PRO A 68 -18.46 4.90 -2.43
N VAL A 69 -19.33 3.97 -2.84
CA VAL A 69 -19.18 2.54 -2.54
C VAL A 69 -18.04 1.95 -3.37
N GLU A 70 -17.97 2.28 -4.65
CA GLU A 70 -16.86 1.87 -5.50
C GLU A 70 -15.51 2.41 -5.00
N ARG A 71 -15.46 3.71 -4.66
CA ARG A 71 -14.25 4.33 -4.09
C ARG A 71 -13.82 3.64 -2.81
N TYR A 72 -14.77 3.40 -1.89
CA TYR A 72 -14.52 2.67 -0.65
C TYR A 72 -13.98 1.27 -0.92
N ALA A 73 -14.58 0.52 -1.85
CA ALA A 73 -14.12 -0.82 -2.21
C ALA A 73 -12.65 -0.83 -2.67
N TYR A 74 -12.25 0.11 -3.52
CA TYR A 74 -10.88 0.22 -4.00
C TYR A 74 -9.88 0.61 -2.91
N PHE A 75 -10.22 1.59 -2.06
CA PHE A 75 -9.38 1.92 -0.91
C PHE A 75 -9.28 0.76 0.09
N ARG A 76 -10.37 0.02 0.30
CA ARG A 76 -10.39 -1.15 1.17
C ARG A 76 -9.45 -2.24 0.67
N VAL A 77 -9.45 -2.51 -0.63
CA VAL A 77 -8.50 -3.45 -1.23
C VAL A 77 -7.06 -2.94 -1.06
N GLY A 78 -6.78 -1.68 -1.38
CA GLY A 78 -5.45 -1.08 -1.19
C GLY A 78 -4.94 -1.19 0.25
N TYR A 79 -5.79 -0.90 1.24
CA TYR A 79 -5.48 -1.07 2.66
C TYR A 79 -5.10 -2.51 3.00
N HIS A 80 -5.87 -3.50 2.53
CA HIS A 80 -5.56 -4.92 2.79
C HIS A 80 -4.26 -5.35 2.12
N ARG A 81 -3.99 -4.90 0.88
CA ARG A 81 -2.70 -5.16 0.21
C ARG A 81 -1.53 -4.52 0.94
N GLY A 82 -1.73 -3.34 1.52
CA GLY A 82 -0.72 -2.68 2.37
C GLY A 82 -0.42 -3.52 3.61
N LEU A 83 -1.44 -4.00 4.32
CA LEU A 83 -1.26 -4.90 5.45
C LEU A 83 -0.56 -6.21 5.07
N ASP A 84 -0.87 -6.78 3.90
CA ASP A 84 -0.20 -7.99 3.41
C ASP A 84 1.30 -7.73 3.18
N ARG A 85 1.65 -6.59 2.57
CA ARG A 85 3.05 -6.18 2.39
C ARG A 85 3.76 -5.97 3.73
N LEU A 86 3.12 -5.32 4.69
CA LEU A 86 3.67 -5.14 6.03
C LEU A 86 3.95 -6.49 6.71
N ARG A 87 2.99 -7.43 6.64
CA ARG A 87 3.18 -8.78 7.19
C ARG A 87 4.31 -9.55 6.51
N GLN A 88 4.46 -9.39 5.19
CA GLN A 88 5.58 -9.98 4.45
C GLN A 88 6.92 -9.36 4.84
N ALA A 89 6.94 -8.07 5.14
CA ALA A 89 8.13 -7.34 5.60
C ALA A 89 8.45 -7.52 7.09
N GLY A 90 7.72 -8.39 7.80
CA GLY A 90 7.99 -8.74 9.20
C GLY A 90 7.15 -8.01 10.23
N TRP A 91 6.27 -7.08 9.84
CA TRP A 91 5.38 -6.39 10.77
C TRP A 91 4.31 -7.35 11.31
N ARG A 92 4.12 -7.35 12.64
CA ARG A 92 3.21 -8.25 13.36
C ARG A 92 2.17 -7.51 14.20
N GLY A 93 1.79 -6.29 13.81
CA GLY A 93 0.77 -5.50 14.50
C GLY A 93 1.32 -4.55 15.56
N ASN A 94 2.64 -4.44 15.70
CA ASN A 94 3.33 -3.50 16.58
C ASN A 94 4.62 -3.00 15.90
N GLY A 95 5.15 -1.87 16.37
CA GLY A 95 6.36 -1.24 15.83
C GLY A 95 6.10 -0.20 14.74
N TYR A 96 7.12 0.63 14.49
CA TYR A 96 7.03 1.72 13.51
C TYR A 96 7.11 1.17 12.08
N VAL A 97 6.24 1.70 11.22
CA VAL A 97 6.29 1.47 9.77
C VAL A 97 6.99 2.67 9.15
N ARG A 98 8.21 2.46 8.64
CA ARG A 98 8.96 3.52 7.98
C ARG A 98 8.71 3.47 6.48
N PHE A 99 8.42 4.64 5.92
CA PHE A 99 8.32 4.87 4.49
C PHE A 99 9.31 5.95 4.11
N THR A 100 10.01 5.76 2.99
CA THR A 100 10.92 6.75 2.40
C THR A 100 10.38 7.04 1.01
N HIS A 101 10.10 8.31 0.73
CA HIS A 101 9.62 8.80 -0.56
C HIS A 101 10.79 9.10 -1.50
#